data_AF-A0A3P8VLZ9-F1
#
_entry.id   AF-A0A3P8VLZ9-F1
#
_cell.length_a   1.000
_cell.length_b   1.000
_cell.length_c   1.000
_cell.angle_alpha   90.00
_cell.angle_beta   90.00
_cell.angle_gamma   90.00
#
_symmetry.space_group_name_H-M   'P 1'
#
loop_
_entity.id
_entity.type
_entity.pdbx_description
1 polymer ?
#
loop_
_entity_poly.entity_id
_entity_poly.type
_entity_poly.pdbx_seq_one_letter_code
_entity_poly.pdbx_strand_id
1 'polypeptide(L)'
;MQWFCLVFESRYVLGRKHSKGQTLMDMVCEHLNLLEKDYFGLTYADADTQKVSLWPNISLSFSPSPSTDPPWHLVFAVKFYPPDPSQLTEDITRYYLCLQLRDDMLSGRLPCSFVTHALLGSYTVQAELGDYDLDDHGSDYASDFRFAPNQTRELEERVMELHRNYKY
;
A
#
# COMPACT_ATOMS: atom_id res chain seq x y z
N MET A 1 10.22 0.83 16.27
CA MET A 1 9.19 1.11 15.24
C MET A 1 9.24 0.03 14.16
N GLN A 2 8.58 -1.10 14.43
CA GLN A 2 8.42 -2.24 13.50
C GLN A 2 7.13 -2.10 12.65
N TRP A 3 6.46 -0.95 12.77
CA TRP A 3 5.14 -0.66 12.20
C TRP A 3 5.16 -0.18 10.75
N PHE A 4 6.33 0.22 10.23
CA PHE A 4 6.48 0.64 8.82
C PHE A 4 6.88 -0.48 7.86
N CYS A 5 7.12 -1.69 8.37
CA CYS A 5 7.63 -2.83 7.59
C CYS A 5 6.66 -4.04 7.55
N LEU A 6 5.42 -3.92 8.04
CA LEU A 6 4.52 -5.09 8.18
C LEU A 6 3.15 -5.00 7.49
N VAL A 7 2.77 -3.92 6.79
CA VAL A 7 1.34 -3.73 6.43
C VAL A 7 0.98 -4.09 4.98
N PHE A 8 1.83 -4.77 4.21
CA PHE A 8 1.39 -5.33 2.91
C PHE A 8 1.90 -6.75 2.62
N GLU A 9 2.18 -7.52 3.67
CA GLU A 9 2.29 -9.00 3.57
C GLU A 9 1.07 -9.67 4.19
N SER A 10 -0.14 -9.20 3.88
CA SER A 10 -1.34 -10.03 4.08
C SER A 10 -1.35 -11.14 3.02
N ARG A 11 -0.39 -12.07 3.15
CA ARG A 11 -0.30 -13.29 2.34
C ARG A 11 -1.36 -14.25 2.86
N TYR A 12 -2.54 -14.20 2.27
CA TYR A 12 -3.59 -15.17 2.61
C TYR A 12 -3.25 -16.51 1.97
N VAL A 13 -3.09 -17.54 2.81
CA VAL A 13 -2.82 -18.92 2.38
C VAL A 13 -4.13 -19.68 2.25
N LEU A 14 -4.45 -20.14 1.05
CA LEU A 14 -5.65 -20.94 0.80
C LEU A 14 -5.35 -22.45 0.88
N GLY A 15 -5.91 -23.12 1.87
CA GLY A 15 -5.77 -24.57 2.09
C GLY A 15 -6.84 -25.46 1.43
N ARG A 16 -7.85 -24.89 0.74
CA ARG A 16 -8.94 -25.67 0.12
C ARG A 16 -9.19 -25.24 -1.33
N LYS A 17 -9.12 -26.21 -2.26
CA LYS A 17 -9.28 -26.02 -3.72
C LYS A 17 -10.68 -25.55 -4.17
N HIS A 18 -11.64 -25.33 -3.27
CA HIS A 18 -13.05 -25.04 -3.59
C HIS A 18 -13.66 -23.82 -2.91
N SER A 19 -12.90 -23.00 -2.19
CA SER A 19 -13.45 -21.76 -1.62
C SER A 19 -13.76 -20.79 -2.75
N LYS A 20 -15.01 -20.31 -2.89
CA LYS A 20 -15.36 -19.27 -3.87
C LYS A 20 -14.58 -17.99 -3.55
N GLY A 21 -14.02 -17.32 -4.54
CA GLY A 21 -13.20 -16.13 -4.31
C GLY A 21 -13.94 -15.05 -3.52
N GLN A 22 -15.22 -14.83 -3.84
CA GLN A 22 -16.06 -13.91 -3.06
C GLN A 22 -16.06 -14.21 -1.56
N THR A 23 -16.12 -15.48 -1.14
CA THR A 23 -16.09 -15.85 0.28
C THR A 23 -14.76 -15.48 0.94
N LEU A 24 -13.64 -15.61 0.24
CA LEU A 24 -12.34 -15.19 0.74
C LEU A 24 -12.24 -13.68 0.86
N MET A 25 -12.72 -12.97 -0.16
CA MET A 25 -12.79 -11.50 -0.12
C MET A 25 -13.66 -11.04 1.07
N ASP A 26 -14.81 -11.67 1.27
CA ASP A 26 -15.72 -11.35 2.37
C ASP A 26 -15.05 -11.60 3.73
N MET A 27 -14.35 -12.73 3.91
CA MET A 27 -13.60 -13.02 5.14
C MET A 27 -12.46 -12.02 5.39
N VAL A 28 -11.74 -11.60 4.35
CA VAL A 28 -10.70 -10.58 4.48
C VAL A 28 -11.32 -9.25 4.91
N CYS A 29 -12.37 -8.80 4.22
CA CYS A 29 -13.03 -7.54 4.58
C CYS A 29 -13.68 -7.59 5.97
N GLU A 30 -14.24 -8.72 6.37
CA GLU A 30 -14.78 -8.92 7.73
C GLU A 30 -13.66 -8.84 8.77
N HIS A 31 -12.52 -9.49 8.52
CA HIS A 31 -11.36 -9.43 9.41
C HIS A 31 -10.79 -8.01 9.53
N LEU A 32 -10.77 -7.26 8.43
CA LEU A 32 -10.33 -5.87 8.39
C LEU A 32 -11.41 -4.87 8.83
N ASN A 33 -12.64 -5.32 9.13
CA ASN A 33 -13.78 -4.46 9.42
C ASN A 33 -14.02 -3.38 8.34
N LEU A 34 -14.03 -3.80 7.08
CA LEU A 34 -14.12 -2.95 5.90
C LEU A 34 -15.51 -3.09 5.23
N LEU A 35 -16.27 -1.99 5.17
CA LEU A 35 -17.61 -1.97 4.56
C LEU A 35 -17.56 -1.54 3.09
N GLU A 36 -16.68 -0.60 2.72
CA GLU A 36 -16.47 -0.10 1.37
C GLU A 36 -15.61 -1.06 0.53
N LYS A 37 -16.04 -2.32 0.44
CA LYS A 37 -15.29 -3.43 -0.19
C LYS A 37 -15.03 -3.25 -1.67
N ASP A 38 -15.85 -2.43 -2.34
CA ASP A 38 -15.84 -2.25 -3.79
C ASP A 38 -14.48 -1.80 -4.30
N TYR A 39 -13.77 -0.94 -3.54
CA TYR A 39 -12.44 -0.42 -3.90
C TYR A 39 -11.33 -1.47 -3.91
N PHE A 40 -11.57 -2.65 -3.36
CA PHE A 40 -10.53 -3.65 -3.09
C PHE A 40 -10.76 -4.96 -3.83
N GLY A 41 -9.69 -5.72 -3.97
CA GLY A 41 -9.72 -7.05 -4.54
C GLY A 41 -8.59 -7.91 -4.04
N LEU A 42 -8.58 -9.16 -4.50
CA LEU A 42 -7.49 -10.08 -4.28
C LEU A 42 -6.79 -10.33 -5.61
N THR A 43 -5.47 -10.29 -5.54
CA THR A 43 -4.58 -10.63 -6.65
C THR A 43 -3.80 -11.89 -6.31
N TYR A 44 -3.52 -12.68 -7.34
CA TYR A 44 -2.63 -13.82 -7.28
C TYR A 44 -1.49 -13.58 -8.27
N ALA A 45 -0.26 -13.81 -7.82
CA ALA A 45 0.90 -13.87 -8.70
C ALA A 45 1.17 -15.34 -9.02
N ASP A 46 0.94 -15.70 -10.27
CA ASP A 46 1.31 -17.02 -10.78
C ASP A 46 2.84 -17.10 -10.91
N ALA A 47 3.44 -18.08 -10.25
CA ALA A 47 4.90 -18.23 -10.16
C ALA A 47 5.57 -18.45 -11.53
N ASP A 48 4.83 -18.99 -12.50
CA ASP A 48 5.37 -19.32 -13.83
C ASP A 48 5.18 -18.16 -14.82
N THR A 49 4.12 -17.36 -14.66
CA THR A 49 3.75 -16.33 -15.65
C THR A 49 3.93 -14.89 -15.16
N GLN A 50 4.25 -14.68 -13.87
CA GLN A 50 4.27 -13.36 -13.19
C GLN A 50 2.96 -12.55 -13.39
N LYS A 51 1.88 -13.20 -13.81
CA LYS A 51 0.64 -12.54 -14.21
C LYS A 51 -0.19 -12.23 -12.97
N VAL A 52 -0.35 -10.95 -12.66
CA VAL A 52 -1.26 -10.45 -11.62
C VAL A 52 -2.68 -10.44 -12.19
N SER A 53 -3.56 -11.30 -11.65
CA SER A 53 -4.98 -11.32 -12.03
C SER A 53 -5.87 -10.81 -10.89
N LEU A 54 -6.81 -9.92 -11.20
CA LEU A 54 -7.75 -9.30 -10.25
C LEU A 54 -9.08 -10.09 -10.19
N TRP A 55 -9.63 -10.31 -8.98
CA TRP A 55 -11.02 -10.80 -8.80
C TRP A 55 -12.07 -9.78 -9.26
N PRO A 56 -13.20 -10.22 -9.90
CA PRO A 56 -13.88 -11.51 -9.68
C PRO A 56 -13.78 -12.56 -10.81
N ASN A 57 -13.07 -12.28 -11.91
CA ASN A 57 -13.05 -13.19 -13.08
C ASN A 57 -12.19 -14.45 -12.91
N ILE A 58 -11.62 -14.68 -11.73
CA ILE A 58 -10.97 -15.96 -11.45
C ILE A 58 -12.07 -16.92 -11.04
N SER A 59 -12.65 -17.60 -12.03
CA SER A 59 -13.17 -18.93 -11.77
C SER A 59 -11.98 -19.72 -11.20
N LEU A 60 -12.00 -20.01 -9.90
CA LEU A 60 -11.02 -20.88 -9.24
C LEU A 60 -11.16 -22.34 -9.73
N SER A 61 -11.58 -22.55 -10.98
CA SER A 61 -11.21 -23.69 -11.79
C SER A 61 -9.72 -23.55 -12.11
N PHE A 62 -8.88 -23.66 -11.07
CA PHE A 62 -7.47 -23.93 -11.24
C PHE A 62 -7.38 -25.22 -12.05
N SER A 63 -7.06 -25.09 -13.33
CA SER A 63 -6.61 -26.23 -14.11
C SER A 63 -5.45 -26.86 -13.33
N PRO A 64 -5.46 -28.18 -13.07
CA PRO A 64 -4.44 -28.82 -12.28
C PRO A 64 -3.11 -28.83 -13.05
N SER A 65 -2.36 -27.74 -12.97
CA SER A 65 -0.95 -27.72 -13.30
C SER A 65 -0.17 -28.14 -12.04
N PRO A 66 0.85 -29.00 -12.15
CA PRO A 66 1.69 -29.40 -11.02
C PRO A 66 2.45 -28.24 -10.35
N SER A 67 2.52 -27.06 -10.97
CA SER A 67 3.07 -25.83 -10.37
C SER A 67 2.07 -25.05 -9.50
N THR A 68 0.82 -25.51 -9.40
CA THR A 68 -0.29 -24.81 -8.71
C THR A 68 -0.73 -25.51 -7.43
N ASP A 69 0.17 -26.25 -6.78
CA ASP A 69 -0.12 -26.83 -5.47
C ASP A 69 -0.06 -25.78 -4.36
N PRO A 70 -0.97 -25.85 -3.37
CA PRO A 70 -1.01 -24.92 -2.25
C PRO A 70 0.27 -25.00 -1.40
N PRO A 71 0.67 -23.90 -0.72
CA PRO A 71 -0.14 -22.72 -0.45
C PRO A 71 -0.11 -21.67 -1.57
N TRP A 72 -1.29 -21.18 -1.98
CA TRP A 72 -1.37 -19.99 -2.85
C TRP A 72 -1.16 -18.72 -2.03
N HIS A 73 -0.40 -17.78 -2.58
CA HIS A 73 -0.21 -16.46 -1.99
C HIS A 73 -1.14 -15.46 -2.68
N LEU A 74 -2.14 -14.99 -1.94
CA LEU A 74 -3.01 -13.90 -2.37
C LEU A 74 -2.56 -12.59 -1.74
N VAL A 75 -2.67 -11.50 -2.50
CA VAL A 75 -2.40 -10.13 -2.05
C VAL A 75 -3.70 -9.33 -2.14
N PHE A 76 -4.13 -8.78 -1.02
CA PHE A 76 -5.22 -7.81 -0.96
C PHE A 76 -4.73 -6.49 -1.53
N ALA A 77 -5.42 -5.94 -2.53
CA ALA A 77 -4.96 -4.78 -3.28
C ALA A 77 -6.12 -3.86 -3.68
N VAL A 78 -5.82 -2.61 -3.98
CA VAL A 78 -6.80 -1.66 -4.51
C VAL A 78 -7.07 -1.95 -5.98
N LYS A 79 -8.36 -2.00 -6.36
CA LYS A 79 -8.82 -2.17 -7.75
C LYS A 79 -9.00 -0.84 -8.46
N PHE A 80 -9.53 0.15 -7.75
CA PHE A 80 -9.77 1.48 -8.29
C PHE A 80 -9.68 2.51 -7.19
N TYR A 81 -9.13 3.66 -7.53
CA TYR A 81 -9.04 4.82 -6.66
C TYR A 81 -10.28 5.70 -6.87
N PRO A 82 -10.94 6.18 -5.80
CA PRO A 82 -11.99 7.17 -5.96
C PRO A 82 -11.41 8.45 -6.56
N PRO A 83 -12.11 9.13 -7.48
CA PRO A 83 -11.64 10.37 -8.08
C PRO A 83 -11.55 11.51 -7.05
N ASP A 84 -12.33 11.43 -5.98
CA ASP A 84 -12.33 12.38 -4.87
C ASP A 84 -12.29 11.60 -3.54
N PRO A 85 -11.24 11.77 -2.70
CA PRO A 85 -11.13 11.09 -1.42
C PRO A 85 -12.23 11.49 -0.42
N SER A 86 -12.92 12.62 -0.61
CA SER A 86 -14.04 13.05 0.23
C SER A 86 -15.25 12.11 0.14
N GLN A 87 -15.32 11.29 -0.92
CA GLN A 87 -16.39 10.31 -1.14
C GLN A 87 -16.28 9.09 -0.22
N LEU A 88 -15.10 8.87 0.38
CA LEU A 88 -14.87 7.76 1.29
C LEU A 88 -15.50 8.06 2.64
N THR A 89 -16.33 7.14 3.11
CA THR A 89 -17.05 7.25 4.38
C THR A 89 -16.25 6.67 5.55
N GLU A 90 -15.41 5.67 5.30
CA GLU A 90 -14.63 5.00 6.35
C GLU A 90 -13.16 5.46 6.36
N ASP A 91 -12.66 5.82 7.54
CA ASP A 91 -11.24 6.15 7.73
C ASP A 91 -10.33 4.95 7.46
N ILE A 92 -10.81 3.72 7.71
CA ILE A 92 -10.06 2.50 7.40
C ILE A 92 -9.89 2.29 5.89
N THR A 93 -10.88 2.65 5.08
CA THR A 93 -10.78 2.63 3.62
C THR A 93 -9.76 3.64 3.13
N ARG A 94 -9.81 4.87 3.66
CA ARG A 94 -8.82 5.92 3.38
C ARG A 94 -7.42 5.45 3.71
N TYR A 95 -7.24 4.84 4.89
CA TYR A 95 -5.96 4.29 5.33
C TYR A 95 -5.40 3.27 4.34
N TYR A 96 -6.17 2.26 3.94
CA TYR A 96 -5.69 1.24 3.01
C TYR A 96 -5.41 1.78 1.60
N LEU A 97 -6.21 2.74 1.11
CA LEU A 97 -5.93 3.42 -0.15
C LEU A 97 -4.62 4.21 -0.08
N CYS A 98 -4.36 4.93 1.01
CA CYS A 98 -3.11 5.65 1.23
C CYS A 98 -1.90 4.70 1.29
N LEU A 99 -2.04 3.54 1.91
CA LEU A 99 -0.99 2.53 1.94
C LEU A 99 -0.65 2.02 0.54
N GLN A 100 -1.65 1.67 -0.27
CA GLN A 100 -1.43 1.21 -1.63
C GLN A 100 -0.80 2.32 -2.50
N LEU A 101 -1.29 3.57 -2.40
CA LEU A 101 -0.70 4.70 -3.12
C LEU A 101 0.77 4.88 -2.78
N ARG A 102 1.14 4.75 -1.49
CA ARG A 102 2.54 4.82 -1.06
C ARG A 102 3.37 3.70 -1.67
N ASP A 103 2.87 2.46 -1.66
CA ASP A 103 3.58 1.33 -2.29
C ASP A 103 3.71 1.51 -3.81
N ASP A 104 2.66 1.97 -4.48
CA ASP A 104 2.66 2.26 -5.92
C ASP A 104 3.68 3.36 -6.26
N MET A 105 3.76 4.41 -5.45
CA MET A 105 4.77 5.46 -5.62
C MET A 105 6.19 4.93 -5.41
N LEU A 106 6.44 4.21 -4.32
CA LEU A 106 7.78 3.71 -3.97
C LEU A 106 8.28 2.60 -4.90
N SER A 107 7.38 1.79 -5.44
CA SER A 107 7.70 0.79 -6.46
C SER A 107 7.82 1.37 -7.87
N GLY A 108 7.42 2.63 -8.08
CA GLY A 108 7.41 3.30 -9.38
C GLY A 108 6.23 2.90 -10.28
N ARG A 109 5.27 2.10 -9.78
CA ARG A 109 4.01 1.81 -10.49
C ARG A 109 3.16 3.06 -10.70
N LEU A 110 3.20 3.99 -9.75
CA LEU A 110 2.60 5.31 -9.86
C LEU A 110 3.70 6.37 -10.03
N PRO A 111 3.98 6.81 -11.27
CA PRO A 111 4.95 7.87 -11.50
C PRO A 111 4.48 9.16 -10.84
N CYS A 112 5.36 9.79 -10.06
CA CYS A 112 5.09 11.04 -9.38
C CYS A 112 6.17 12.07 -9.71
N SER A 113 5.80 13.35 -9.73
CA SER A 113 6.78 14.43 -9.92
C SER A 113 7.69 14.55 -8.70
N PHE A 114 8.85 15.20 -8.85
CA PHE A 114 9.72 15.54 -7.71
C PHE A 114 8.94 16.31 -6.63
N VAL A 115 8.12 17.29 -7.04
CA VAL A 115 7.29 18.10 -6.14
C VAL A 115 6.30 17.23 -5.35
N THR A 116 5.66 16.27 -6.02
CA THR A 116 4.72 15.35 -5.39
C THR A 116 5.41 14.47 -4.35
N HIS A 117 6.57 13.91 -4.67
CA HIS A 117 7.34 13.11 -3.71
C HIS A 117 7.79 13.94 -2.51
N ALA A 118 8.25 15.17 -2.74
CA ALA A 118 8.69 16.05 -1.65
C ALA A 118 7.54 16.42 -0.71
N LEU A 119 6.37 16.76 -1.28
CA LEU A 119 5.18 17.13 -0.50
C LEU A 119 4.62 15.96 0.31
N LEU A 120 4.50 14.78 -0.30
CA LEU A 120 4.01 13.61 0.42
C LEU A 120 5.04 13.09 1.43
N GLY A 121 6.33 13.22 1.11
CA GLY A 121 7.42 12.92 2.02
C GLY A 121 7.39 13.82 3.26
N SER A 122 7.16 15.12 3.09
CA SER A 122 7.08 16.05 4.23
C SER A 122 5.89 15.78 5.14
N TYR A 123 4.73 15.40 4.58
CA TYR A 123 3.60 14.95 5.40
C TYR A 123 3.87 13.61 6.10
N THR A 124 4.61 12.70 5.45
CA THR A 124 5.03 11.45 6.10
C THR A 124 5.92 11.74 7.30
N VAL A 125 6.90 12.62 7.14
CA VAL A 125 7.79 13.04 8.23
C VAL A 125 7.00 13.74 9.35
N GLN A 126 6.09 14.66 9.02
CA GLN A 126 5.24 15.33 10.01
C GLN A 126 4.39 14.34 10.82
N ALA A 127 3.82 13.33 10.16
CA ALA A 127 3.02 12.31 10.83
C ALA A 127 3.86 11.43 11.78
N GLU A 128 5.13 11.19 11.44
CA GLU A 128 6.02 10.29 12.18
C GLU A 128 6.81 10.96 13.29
N LEU A 129 7.27 12.19 13.05
CA LEU A 129 8.14 12.92 13.97
C LEU A 129 7.41 14.04 14.72
N GLY A 130 6.20 14.42 14.28
CA GLY A 130 5.50 15.58 14.80
C GLY A 130 6.05 16.88 14.23
N ASP A 131 5.98 17.97 15.00
CA ASP A 131 6.51 19.27 14.57
C ASP A 131 8.04 19.30 14.55
N TYR A 132 8.61 20.02 13.59
CA TYR A 132 10.04 20.25 13.55
C TYR A 132 10.57 20.98 14.81
N ASP A 133 11.60 20.38 15.42
CA ASP A 133 12.39 20.89 16.55
C ASP A 133 13.90 20.84 16.20
N LEU A 134 14.63 21.94 16.44
CA LEU A 134 16.05 22.07 16.11
C LEU A 134 16.96 21.16 16.95
N ASP A 135 16.58 20.84 18.18
CA ASP A 135 17.39 20.05 19.10
C ASP A 135 17.26 18.55 18.81
N ASP A 136 16.09 18.12 18.35
CA ASP A 136 15.79 16.71 18.03
C ASP A 136 16.10 16.33 16.58
N HIS A 137 16.01 17.29 15.65
CA HIS A 137 16.14 17.03 14.22
C HIS A 137 17.48 17.53 13.68
N GLY A 138 18.41 16.58 13.49
CA GLY A 138 19.72 16.81 12.87
C GLY A 138 19.65 17.29 11.40
N SER A 139 20.78 17.27 10.70
CA SER A 139 20.83 17.74 9.30
C SER A 139 20.25 16.75 8.28
N ASP A 140 20.01 15.50 8.68
CA ASP A 140 19.78 14.35 7.81
C ASP A 140 18.68 13.40 8.33
N TYR A 141 17.81 13.87 9.24
CA TYR A 141 16.74 13.04 9.82
C TYR A 141 15.75 12.47 8.78
N ALA A 142 15.65 13.10 7.60
CA ALA A 142 14.81 12.58 6.52
C ALA A 142 15.40 11.35 5.81
N SER A 143 16.70 11.05 5.99
CA SER A 143 17.38 9.91 5.35
C SER A 143 16.92 8.55 5.89
N ASP A 144 16.30 8.51 7.07
CA ASP A 144 15.69 7.30 7.65
C ASP A 144 14.40 6.87 6.93
N PHE A 145 13.88 7.71 6.05
CA PHE A 145 12.63 7.50 5.34
C PHE A 145 12.86 7.24 3.84
N ARG A 146 11.94 6.47 3.25
CA ARG A 146 11.85 6.29 1.81
C ARG A 146 10.65 7.06 1.26
N PHE A 147 10.92 8.00 0.36
CA PHE A 147 9.93 8.86 -0.27
C PHE A 147 9.74 8.57 -1.76
N ALA A 148 10.76 8.07 -2.45
CA ALA A 148 10.73 7.81 -3.88
C ALA A 148 11.59 6.57 -4.26
N PRO A 149 11.34 5.93 -5.42
CA PRO A 149 12.15 4.80 -5.90
C PRO A 149 13.63 5.17 -6.08
N ASN A 150 13.88 6.36 -6.63
CA ASN A 150 15.22 6.91 -6.88
C ASN A 150 15.45 8.14 -5.99
N GLN A 151 15.45 7.93 -4.68
CA GLN A 151 15.64 9.00 -3.71
C GLN A 151 17.03 9.65 -3.86
N THR A 152 17.03 10.98 -3.90
CA THR A 152 18.24 11.81 -3.96
C THR A 152 18.34 12.67 -2.72
N ARG A 153 19.56 13.16 -2.42
CA ARG A 153 19.75 14.10 -1.30
C ARG A 153 18.98 15.40 -1.49
N GLU A 154 18.85 15.86 -2.73
CA GLU A 154 18.03 17.03 -3.09
C GLU A 154 16.55 16.84 -2.69
N LEU A 155 16.02 15.62 -2.85
CA LEU A 155 14.66 15.30 -2.41
C LEU A 155 14.53 15.36 -0.89
N GLU A 156 15.49 14.78 -0.16
CA GLU A 156 15.51 14.79 1.31
C GLU A 156 15.60 16.22 1.86
N GLU A 157 16.47 17.05 1.29
CA GLU A 157 16.59 18.47 1.63
C GLU A 157 15.27 19.21 1.42
N ARG A 158 14.60 18.96 0.29
CA ARG A 158 13.30 19.57 -0.01
C ARG A 158 12.20 19.11 0.95
N VAL A 159 12.18 17.83 1.32
CA VAL A 159 11.26 17.27 2.32
C VAL A 159 11.46 17.96 3.66
N MET A 160 12.70 18.08 4.14
CA MET A 160 13.02 18.75 5.40
C MET A 160 12.67 20.24 5.37
N GLU A 161 12.87 20.92 4.24
CA GLU A 161 12.46 22.32 4.07
C GLU A 161 10.94 22.49 4.22
N LEU A 162 10.14 21.60 3.62
CA LEU A 162 8.69 21.63 3.75
C LEU A 162 8.25 21.30 5.17
N HIS A 163 8.83 20.27 5.79
CA HIS A 163 8.51 19.84 7.16
C HIS A 163 8.66 20.98 8.18
N ARG A 164 9.72 21.79 8.07
CA ARG A 164 9.96 22.96 8.94
C ARG A 164 8.85 24.00 8.92
N ASN A 165 8.04 24.04 7.86
CA ASN A 165 6.96 25.01 7.70
C ASN A 165 5.61 24.53 8.27
N TYR A 166 5.53 23.27 8.69
CA TYR A 166 4.33 22.72 9.31
C TYR A 166 4.40 22.95 10.82
N LYS A 167 3.27 23.37 11.38
CA LYS A 167 3.03 23.49 12.82
C LYS A 167 1.61 23.05 13.08
N TYR A 168 1.44 22.15 14.05
CA TYR A 168 0.12 21.78 14.57
C TYR A 168 -0.53 22.92 15.35
#